data_AF-A0A1Y5DP06-F1
#
_entry.id   AF-A0A1Y5DP06-F1
#
_cell.length_a   1.000
_cell.length_b   1.000
_cell.length_c   1.000
_cell.angle_alpha   90.00
_cell.angle_beta   90.00
_cell.angle_gamma   90.00
#
_symmetry.space_group_name_H-M   'P 1'
#
loop_
_entity.id
_entity.type
_entity.pdbx_description
1 polymer ?
#
loop_
_entity_poly.entity_id
_entity_poly.type
_entity_poly.pdbx_seq_one_letter_code
_entity_poly.pdbx_strand_id
1 'polypeptide(L)'
;MNKLHIAIATNNIEESIKDYTTRLGEAPCSFVLNEYALWRTEALNVSIRQDSTCKPGELRHLGWEDSSAQEFSQDTDVNGIVWERFSAQQQADEINEIWPEANFTPV
;
A
#
# COMPACT_ATOMS: atom_id res chain seq x y z
N MET A 1 -14.81 9.05 5.25
CA MET A 1 -15.19 7.78 4.60
C MET A 1 -13.94 6.93 4.55
N ASN A 2 -14.07 5.61 4.75
CA ASN A 2 -12.92 4.71 4.68
C ASN A 2 -12.46 4.57 3.22
N LYS A 3 -11.16 4.55 2.99
CA LYS A 3 -10.59 4.33 1.65
C LYS A 3 -10.12 2.89 1.52
N LEU A 4 -10.50 2.24 0.42
CA LEU A 4 -10.03 0.89 0.14
C LEU A 4 -8.52 0.94 -0.14
N HIS A 5 -7.76 0.08 0.51
CA HIS A 5 -6.35 -0.16 0.23
C HIS A 5 -6.18 -1.48 -0.54
N ILE A 6 -5.36 -1.46 -1.58
CA ILE A 6 -5.00 -2.65 -2.36
C ILE A 6 -3.47 -2.73 -2.39
N ALA A 7 -2.90 -3.83 -1.90
CA ALA A 7 -1.46 -4.06 -1.95
C ALA A 7 -1.12 -5.21 -2.89
N ILE A 8 -0.23 -4.95 -3.85
CA ILE A 8 0.13 -5.90 -4.91
C ILE A 8 1.64 -6.16 -4.88
N ALA A 9 2.04 -7.41 -5.03
CA ALA A 9 3.45 -7.78 -5.20
C ALA A 9 3.91 -7.47 -6.63
N THR A 10 5.14 -6.99 -6.79
CA THR A 10 5.77 -6.80 -8.11
C THR A 10 7.24 -7.20 -8.07
N ASN A 11 7.81 -7.55 -9.22
CA ASN A 11 9.26 -7.76 -9.38
C ASN A 11 9.95 -6.60 -10.09
N ASN A 12 9.21 -5.57 -10.51
CA ASN A 12 9.77 -4.41 -11.18
C ASN A 12 9.06 -3.14 -10.71
N ILE A 13 9.61 -2.51 -9.68
CA ILE A 13 9.06 -1.28 -9.10
C ILE A 13 9.07 -0.14 -10.11
N GLU A 14 10.15 0.05 -10.88
CA GLU A 14 10.26 1.18 -11.81
C GLU A 14 9.23 1.10 -12.95
N GLU A 15 9.08 -0.07 -13.58
CA GLU A 15 8.07 -0.26 -14.63
C GLU A 15 6.66 -0.19 -14.07
N SER A 16 6.43 -0.74 -12.86
CA SER A 16 5.13 -0.69 -12.21
C SER A 16 4.73 0.75 -11.85
N ILE A 17 5.66 1.58 -11.39
CA ILE A 17 5.39 3.00 -11.13
C ILE A 17 4.95 3.70 -12.42
N LYS A 18 5.62 3.47 -13.55
CA LYS A 18 5.26 4.08 -14.85
C LYS A 18 3.85 3.65 -15.29
N ASP A 19 3.54 2.36 -15.21
CA ASP A 19 2.22 1.84 -15.58
C ASP A 19 1.13 2.35 -14.64
N TYR A 20 1.31 2.24 -13.32
CA TYR A 20 0.28 2.60 -12.35
C TYR A 20 0.06 4.10 -12.27
N THR A 21 1.10 4.91 -12.46
CA THR A 21 0.94 6.37 -12.62
C THR A 21 0.01 6.70 -13.80
N THR A 22 0.13 5.98 -14.91
CA THR A 22 -0.75 6.16 -16.08
C THR A 22 -2.19 5.71 -15.78
N ARG A 23 -2.36 4.60 -15.06
CA ARG A 23 -3.69 4.06 -14.73
C ARG A 23 -4.43 4.86 -13.66
N LEU A 24 -3.71 5.32 -12.65
CA LEU A 24 -4.26 6.06 -11.50
C LEU A 24 -4.33 7.57 -11.77
N GLY A 25 -3.61 8.06 -12.79
CA GLY A 25 -3.64 9.47 -13.19
C GLY A 25 -2.74 10.38 -12.36
N GLU A 26 -1.98 9.84 -11.40
CA GLU A 26 -1.08 10.59 -10.53
C GLU A 26 0.17 9.78 -10.15
N ALA A 27 1.25 10.48 -9.83
CA ALA A 27 2.49 9.88 -9.35
C ALA A 27 2.30 9.32 -7.93
N PRO A 28 3.11 8.31 -7.50
CA PRO A 28 3.05 7.84 -6.13
C PRO A 28 3.40 8.98 -5.15
N CYS A 29 2.71 9.03 -4.02
CA CYS A 29 2.98 9.99 -2.95
C CYS A 29 4.18 9.58 -2.08
N SER A 30 4.60 8.31 -2.15
CA SER A 30 5.81 7.78 -1.53
C SER A 30 6.39 6.66 -2.39
N PHE A 31 7.71 6.61 -2.52
CA PHE A 31 8.40 5.53 -3.21
C PHE A 31 9.76 5.25 -2.57
N VAL A 32 10.16 3.97 -2.61
CA VAL A 32 11.49 3.49 -2.21
C VAL A 32 12.06 2.71 -3.37
N LEU A 33 13.28 3.08 -3.78
CA LEU A 33 13.93 2.52 -4.96
C LEU A 33 14.00 0.99 -4.86
N ASN A 34 13.52 0.30 -5.89
CA ASN A 34 13.49 -1.17 -6.00
C ASN A 34 12.68 -1.92 -4.92
N GLU A 35 11.93 -1.22 -4.05
CA GLU A 35 11.23 -1.88 -2.95
C GLU A 35 9.73 -1.58 -2.88
N TYR A 36 9.33 -0.31 -3.03
CA TYR A 36 7.97 0.08 -2.66
C TYR A 36 7.47 1.31 -3.42
N ALA A 37 6.16 1.39 -3.66
CA ALA A 37 5.49 2.64 -4.02
C ALA A 37 4.05 2.67 -3.49
N LEU A 38 3.57 3.85 -3.13
CA LEU A 38 2.25 4.12 -2.59
C LEU A 38 1.56 5.25 -3.37
N TRP A 39 0.32 5.01 -3.77
CA TRP A 39 -0.61 6.00 -4.28
C TRP A 39 -1.76 6.18 -3.28
N ARG A 40 -2.07 7.44 -2.96
CA ARG A 40 -3.21 7.81 -2.13
C ARG A 40 -4.10 8.73 -2.95
N THR A 41 -5.04 8.13 -3.67
CA THR A 41 -5.95 8.87 -4.55
C THR A 41 -7.17 9.39 -3.79
N GLU A 42 -8.06 10.11 -4.47
CA GLU A 42 -9.35 10.50 -3.91
C GLU A 42 -10.21 9.28 -3.51
N ALA A 43 -10.23 8.24 -4.35
CA ALA A 43 -11.17 7.12 -4.22
C ALA A 43 -10.58 5.86 -3.57
N LEU A 44 -9.29 5.61 -3.72
CA LEU A 44 -8.60 4.44 -3.16
C LEU A 44 -7.11 4.69 -2.88
N ASN A 45 -6.53 3.82 -2.05
CA ASN A 45 -5.10 3.72 -1.84
C ASN A 45 -4.58 2.46 -2.53
N VAL A 46 -3.45 2.56 -3.22
CA VAL A 46 -2.79 1.41 -3.86
C VAL A 46 -1.34 1.39 -3.42
N SER A 47 -0.83 0.24 -3.01
CA SER A 47 0.60 0.04 -2.83
C SER A 47 1.11 -1.11 -3.67
N ILE A 48 2.36 -1.00 -4.09
CA ILE A 48 3.12 -2.11 -4.67
C ILE A 48 4.37 -2.34 -3.86
N ARG A 49 4.76 -3.61 -3.71
CA ARG A 49 5.99 -3.97 -3.01
C ARG A 49 6.73 -5.10 -3.73
N GLN A 50 8.05 -5.01 -3.76
CA GLN A 50 8.87 -6.16 -4.08
C GLN A 50 8.92 -7.09 -2.87
N ASP A 51 8.20 -8.20 -2.97
CA ASP A 51 8.06 -9.19 -1.91
C ASP A 51 8.49 -10.56 -2.44
N SER A 52 9.62 -11.07 -1.94
CA SER A 52 10.16 -12.37 -2.35
C SER A 52 9.30 -13.55 -1.90
N THR A 53 8.31 -13.32 -1.03
CA THR A 53 7.40 -14.36 -0.53
C THR A 53 6.13 -14.49 -1.37
N CYS A 54 5.87 -13.55 -2.29
CA CYS A 54 4.69 -13.53 -3.16
C CYS A 54 5.10 -13.63 -4.64
N LYS A 55 4.20 -14.11 -5.51
CA LYS A 55 4.43 -14.05 -6.96
C LYS A 55 4.22 -12.61 -7.47
N PRO A 56 4.94 -12.17 -8.50
CA PRO A 56 4.66 -10.88 -9.13
C PRO A 56 3.23 -10.82 -9.66
N GLY A 57 2.54 -9.72 -9.39
CA GLY A 57 1.12 -9.50 -9.69
C GLY A 57 0.14 -10.09 -8.66
N GLU A 58 0.62 -10.77 -7.62
CA GLU A 58 -0.22 -11.34 -6.58
C GLU A 58 -0.75 -10.27 -5.62
N LEU A 59 -2.01 -10.40 -5.23
CA LEU A 59 -2.60 -9.59 -4.16
C LEU A 59 -1.99 -10.01 -2.82
N ARG A 60 -1.34 -9.07 -2.12
CA ARG A 60 -0.76 -9.31 -0.79
C ARG A 60 -1.82 -9.20 0.31
N HIS A 61 -2.58 -8.11 0.28
CA HIS A 61 -3.72 -7.89 1.17
C HIS A 61 -4.66 -6.84 0.57
N LEU A 62 -5.90 -6.84 1.04
CA LEU A 62 -6.82 -5.70 0.95
C LEU A 62 -6.86 -5.00 2.30
N GLY A 63 -7.44 -3.81 2.35
CA GLY A 63 -7.69 -3.19 3.64
C GLY A 63 -8.54 -1.94 3.58
N TRP A 64 -8.86 -1.43 4.77
CA TRP A 64 -9.52 -0.14 4.94
C TRP A 64 -8.58 0.80 5.67
N GLU A 65 -8.23 1.90 5.01
CA GLU A 65 -7.80 3.08 5.74
C GLU A 65 -9.03 3.69 6.43
N ASP A 66 -9.02 3.66 7.76
CA ASP A 66 -10.09 4.10 8.63
C ASP A 66 -9.53 5.08 9.67
N SER A 67 -9.97 6.33 9.59
CA SER A 67 -9.56 7.40 10.53
C SER A 67 -9.97 7.13 11.98
N SER A 68 -10.88 6.19 12.23
CA SER A 68 -11.31 5.78 13.57
C SER A 68 -10.56 4.56 14.11
N ALA A 69 -9.67 3.94 13.32
CA ALA A 69 -8.84 2.84 13.78
C ALA A 69 -7.85 3.32 14.85
N GLN A 70 -7.95 2.75 16.06
CA GLN A 70 -7.03 3.07 17.17
C GLN A 70 -5.75 2.22 17.12
N GLU A 71 -5.84 1.04 16.52
CA GLU A 71 -4.75 0.09 16.34
C GLU A 71 -4.87 -0.59 14.97
N PHE A 72 -3.73 -1.06 14.45
CA PHE A 72 -3.72 -1.93 13.28
C PHE A 72 -4.41 -3.25 13.65
N SER A 73 -5.25 -3.74 12.76
CA SER A 73 -5.86 -5.07 12.88
C SER A 73 -5.89 -5.77 11.54
N GLN A 74 -5.81 -7.09 11.55
CA GLN A 74 -6.00 -7.90 10.36
C GLN A 74 -6.88 -9.11 10.63
N ASP A 75 -7.62 -9.52 9.60
CA ASP A 75 -8.35 -10.78 9.55
C ASP A 75 -8.27 -11.41 8.15
N THR A 76 -8.93 -12.54 7.94
CA THR A 76 -8.94 -13.24 6.66
C THR A 76 -10.37 -13.53 6.28
N ASP A 77 -10.75 -13.12 5.07
CA ASP A 77 -12.11 -13.33 4.59
C ASP A 77 -12.38 -14.79 4.18
N VAL A 78 -13.63 -15.07 3.79
CA VAL A 78 -14.07 -16.41 3.37
C VAL A 78 -13.39 -16.93 2.10
N ASN A 79 -12.70 -16.07 1.36
CA ASN A 79 -11.94 -16.42 0.16
C ASN A 79 -10.44 -16.61 0.46
N GLY A 80 -10.01 -16.40 1.70
CA GLY A 80 -8.61 -16.49 2.10
C GLY A 80 -7.81 -15.21 1.85
N ILE A 81 -8.45 -14.07 1.56
CA ILE A 81 -7.77 -12.79 1.39
C ILE A 81 -7.54 -12.16 2.75
N VAL A 82 -6.30 -11.75 3.02
CA VAL A 82 -5.97 -10.95 4.21
C VAL A 82 -6.56 -9.56 4.06
N TRP A 83 -7.31 -9.12 5.07
CA TRP A 83 -7.83 -7.77 5.18
C TRP A 83 -7.18 -7.05 6.35
N GLU A 84 -6.73 -5.82 6.13
CA GLU A 84 -6.14 -4.96 7.14
C GLU A 84 -7.06 -3.76 7.43
N ARG A 85 -7.04 -3.25 8.65
CA ARG A 85 -7.69 -2.00 9.03
C ARG A 85 -6.70 -1.17 9.83
N PHE A 86 -6.46 0.04 9.35
CA PHE A 86 -5.43 0.92 9.87
C PHE A 86 -5.79 2.39 9.64
N SER A 87 -5.18 3.29 10.40
CA SER A 87 -5.22 4.73 10.14
C SER A 87 -4.09 5.15 9.21
N ALA A 88 -4.22 6.33 8.58
CA ALA A 88 -3.16 6.88 7.73
C ALA A 88 -1.82 7.03 8.47
N GLN A 89 -1.87 7.37 9.77
CA GLN A 89 -0.68 7.47 10.60
C GLN A 89 -0.03 6.11 10.84
N GLN A 90 -0.80 5.06 11.09
CA GLN A 90 -0.25 3.71 11.27
C GLN A 90 0.45 3.19 10.02
N GLN A 91 -0.13 3.43 8.83
CA GLN A 91 0.55 3.11 7.57
C GLN A 91 1.86 3.91 7.42
N ALA A 92 1.86 5.17 7.83
CA ALA A 92 3.07 5.98 7.77
C ALA A 92 4.16 5.52 8.75
N ASP A 93 3.77 5.13 9.96
CA ASP A 93 4.67 4.59 10.96
C ASP A 93 5.30 3.28 10.44
N GLU A 94 4.51 2.37 9.85
CA GLU A 94 5.03 1.14 9.24
C GLU A 94 6.00 1.43 8.09
N ILE A 95 5.63 2.31 7.16
CA ILE A 95 6.51 2.68 6.03
C ILE A 95 7.84 3.22 6.53
N ASN A 96 7.82 4.08 7.55
CA ASN A 96 9.03 4.69 8.12
C ASN A 96 9.82 3.73 9.01
N GLU A 97 9.18 2.72 9.59
CA GLU A 97 9.86 1.65 10.32
C GLU A 97 10.62 0.72 9.36
N ILE A 98 9.99 0.35 8.25
CA ILE A 98 10.60 -0.53 7.23
C ILE A 98 11.63 0.23 6.40
N TRP A 99 11.32 1.46 5.98
CA TRP A 99 12.14 2.34 5.13
C TRP A 99 12.23 3.75 5.73
N PRO A 100 13.13 3.97 6.70
CA PRO A 100 13.29 5.28 7.32
C PRO A 100 13.57 6.42 6.33
N GLU A 101 14.21 6.12 5.20
CA GLU A 101 14.50 7.06 4.12
C GLU A 101 13.25 7.53 3.35
N ALA A 102 12.13 6.81 3.44
CA ALA A 102 10.88 7.23 2.83
C ALA A 102 10.36 8.53 3.45
N ASN A 103 10.64 8.74 4.74
CA ASN A 103 10.21 9.90 5.54
C ASN A 103 8.75 10.30 5.23
N PHE A 104 7.89 9.29 5.12
CA PHE A 104 6.55 9.44 4.64
C PHE A 104 5.68 10.06 5.73
N THR A 105 4.97 11.12 5.37
CA THR A 105 3.98 11.77 6.23
C THR A 105 2.62 11.63 5.54
N PRO A 106 1.60 11.13 6.24
CA PRO A 106 0.27 11.00 5.64
C PRO A 106 -0.31 12.41 5.40
N VAL A 107 -0.83 12.63 4.20
CA VAL A 107 -1.59 13.83 3.81
C VAL A 107 -3.10 13.62 3.98
#